data_AF-A0A7K4CJS8-F1
#
_entry.id   AF-A0A7K4CJS8-F1
#
_cell.length_a   1.000
_cell.length_b   1.000
_cell.length_c   1.000
_cell.angle_alpha   90.00
_cell.angle_beta   90.00
_cell.angle_gamma   90.00
#
_symmetry.space_group_name_H-M   'P 1'
#
loop_
_entity.id
_entity.type
_entity.pdbx_description
1 polymer ?
#
loop_
_entity_poly.entity_id
_entity_poly.type
_entity_poly.pdbx_seq_one_letter_code
_entity_poly.pdbx_strand_id
1 'polypeptide(L)'
;MKRCKSCAAILALCIATLMPYALGAGYVLHIFGNANMDGTIDVLDIDHLKDIISGKEKPTDLADANYDGKIDEKDISQVEQIINGTESNLTILDGNGVPITIREPVERVVVEYLDNADMMQILKKTDAVVGVDLAVAKSPAEFPELSRKTNVGAMYKDPDYEKILSLDPDVLLTFSNVTSEKQKNLPGVSVVFAGLYYPDLCSPETSAFTDGVKKLGYIMNARDEAEDYIQWHMGSINKIKSLTEKIPEGEKPRVLVAAYPDADKKTIYTFAKIDTLSNMVSLAGGKTIAADLPDFLKSSYRIEVDPEWVIEQDPDYIILLVVATTYSGVLMDPPSGYEADDPTGMKKALEAFQSRPEFSNLTAVKSGHVYIISGN
;
A
#
# COMPACT_ATOMS: atom_id res chain seq x y z
N MET A 1 48.31 -23.56 15.56
CA MET A 1 48.04 -22.67 14.40
C MET A 1 47.34 -23.47 13.31
N LYS A 2 46.00 -23.58 13.37
CA LYS A 2 45.18 -24.22 12.35
C LYS A 2 44.36 -23.15 11.64
N ARG A 3 44.53 -23.05 10.33
CA ARG A 3 43.86 -22.14 9.41
C ARG A 3 42.37 -22.49 9.35
N CYS A 4 41.49 -21.54 9.69
CA CYS A 4 40.06 -21.66 9.46
C CYS A 4 39.75 -21.06 8.08
N LYS A 5 39.15 -21.88 7.21
CA LYS A 5 38.73 -21.51 5.87
C LYS A 5 37.47 -20.65 5.96
N SER A 6 37.51 -19.49 5.33
CA SER A 6 36.36 -18.61 5.14
C SER A 6 35.45 -19.21 4.08
N CYS A 7 34.24 -19.62 4.44
CA CYS A 7 33.18 -19.96 3.48
C CYS A 7 32.47 -18.66 3.09
N ALA A 8 32.64 -18.25 1.84
CA ALA A 8 31.84 -17.21 1.21
C ALA A 8 30.39 -17.69 1.10
N ALA A 9 29.46 -17.01 1.76
CA ALA A 9 28.03 -17.19 1.54
C ALA A 9 27.68 -16.53 0.20
N ILE A 10 27.27 -17.35 -0.77
CA ILE A 10 26.74 -16.91 -2.05
C ILE A 10 25.34 -16.35 -1.79
N LEU A 11 25.21 -15.02 -1.93
CA LEU A 11 23.94 -14.31 -1.93
C LEU A 11 23.18 -14.74 -3.20
N ALA A 12 22.24 -15.68 -3.06
CA ALA A 12 21.34 -16.05 -4.14
C ALA A 12 20.34 -14.91 -4.34
N LEU A 13 20.60 -14.07 -5.34
CA LEU A 13 19.68 -13.09 -5.89
C LEU A 13 18.45 -13.86 -6.40
N CYS A 14 17.34 -13.84 -5.66
CA CYS A 14 16.06 -14.27 -6.19
C CYS A 14 15.64 -13.24 -7.24
N ILE A 15 15.91 -13.56 -8.50
CA ILE A 15 15.36 -12.84 -9.64
C ILE A 15 13.86 -13.12 -9.60
N ALA A 16 13.08 -12.18 -9.06
CA ALA A 16 11.64 -12.13 -9.31
C ALA A 16 11.46 -12.08 -10.82
N THR A 17 11.06 -13.20 -11.41
CA THR A 17 10.71 -13.26 -12.82
C THR A 17 9.49 -12.37 -13.00
N LEU A 18 9.69 -11.20 -13.60
CA LEU A 18 8.63 -10.35 -14.12
C LEU A 18 7.66 -11.24 -14.92
N MET A 19 6.44 -11.39 -14.41
CA MET A 19 5.38 -12.09 -15.12
C MET A 19 5.18 -11.41 -16.48
N PRO A 20 5.13 -12.18 -17.57
CA PRO A 20 4.75 -11.63 -18.86
C PRO A 20 3.30 -11.14 -18.77
N TYR A 21 3.10 -9.84 -18.91
CA TYR A 21 1.78 -9.24 -19.10
C TYR A 21 1.09 -9.98 -20.27
N ALA A 22 0.03 -10.71 -19.96
CA ALA A 22 -0.86 -11.23 -20.99
C ALA A 22 -1.44 -10.04 -21.77
N LEU A 23 -1.43 -10.16 -23.10
CA LEU A 23 -1.96 -9.15 -24.01
C LEU A 23 -3.49 -9.09 -23.89
N GLY A 24 -3.94 -8.26 -22.94
CA GLY A 24 -5.29 -7.74 -22.77
C GLY A 24 -5.17 -6.62 -21.73
N ALA A 25 -5.46 -5.38 -22.09
CA ALA A 25 -5.27 -4.20 -21.22
C ALA A 25 -6.34 -4.12 -20.10
N GLY A 26 -6.60 -5.24 -19.43
CA GLY A 26 -7.57 -5.37 -18.34
C GLY A 26 -6.87 -5.58 -17.00
N TYR A 27 -7.57 -5.24 -15.92
CA TYR A 27 -7.19 -5.58 -14.56
C TYR A 27 -7.30 -7.10 -14.33
N VAL A 28 -6.35 -7.69 -13.61
CA VAL A 28 -6.38 -9.10 -13.20
C VAL A 28 -6.53 -9.17 -11.69
N LEU A 29 -7.51 -9.93 -11.21
CA LEU A 29 -7.69 -10.27 -9.80
C LEU A 29 -6.83 -11.48 -9.46
N HIS A 30 -5.87 -11.32 -8.54
CA HIS A 30 -4.90 -12.38 -8.24
C HIS A 30 -5.39 -13.38 -7.19
N ILE A 31 -6.50 -14.04 -7.51
CA ILE A 31 -7.10 -15.12 -6.71
C ILE A 31 -7.19 -16.37 -7.60
N PHE A 32 -6.79 -17.52 -7.07
CA PHE A 32 -6.97 -18.79 -7.76
C PHE A 32 -8.47 -19.10 -7.84
N GLY A 33 -8.98 -19.22 -9.07
CA GLY A 33 -10.41 -19.25 -9.38
C GLY A 33 -10.84 -18.16 -10.36
N ASN A 34 -10.07 -17.06 -10.51
CA ASN A 34 -10.19 -16.12 -11.63
C ASN A 34 -9.53 -16.74 -12.88
N ALA A 35 -10.09 -17.85 -13.35
CA ALA A 35 -9.53 -18.70 -14.38
C ALA A 35 -9.44 -17.99 -15.73
N ASN A 36 -10.39 -17.12 -16.07
CA ASN A 36 -10.38 -16.37 -17.32
C ASN A 36 -9.52 -15.08 -17.25
N MET A 37 -9.04 -14.73 -16.05
CA MET A 37 -8.21 -13.56 -15.74
C MET A 37 -8.86 -12.21 -16.07
N ASP A 38 -10.21 -12.10 -16.00
CA ASP A 38 -10.95 -10.88 -16.36
C ASP A 38 -11.13 -9.90 -15.19
N GLY A 39 -10.73 -10.30 -13.98
CA GLY A 39 -10.76 -9.45 -12.79
C GLY A 39 -11.98 -9.65 -11.89
N THR A 40 -12.81 -10.65 -12.18
CA THR A 40 -13.95 -11.10 -11.36
C THR A 40 -13.87 -12.63 -11.20
N ILE A 41 -14.53 -13.18 -10.18
CA ILE A 41 -14.76 -14.63 -10.09
C ILE A 41 -16.26 -14.86 -10.26
N ASP A 42 -16.66 -15.40 -11.41
CA ASP A 42 -18.06 -15.65 -11.76
C ASP A 42 -18.25 -16.89 -12.66
N VAL A 43 -19.43 -17.01 -13.26
CA VAL A 43 -19.79 -18.16 -14.12
C VAL A 43 -18.94 -18.27 -15.38
N LEU A 44 -18.31 -17.18 -15.83
CA LEU A 44 -17.40 -17.17 -16.98
C LEU A 44 -16.09 -17.90 -16.66
N ASP A 45 -15.64 -17.88 -15.41
CA ASP A 45 -14.49 -18.69 -14.97
C ASP A 45 -14.80 -20.17 -15.03
N ILE A 46 -16.01 -20.56 -14.64
CA ILE A 46 -16.47 -21.96 -14.73
C ILE A 46 -16.48 -22.42 -16.19
N ASP A 47 -16.99 -21.59 -17.10
CA ASP A 47 -17.02 -21.94 -18.52
C ASP A 47 -15.60 -22.00 -19.12
N HIS A 48 -14.71 -21.10 -18.70
CA HIS A 48 -13.31 -21.14 -19.10
C HIS A 48 -12.59 -22.40 -18.59
N LEU A 49 -12.84 -22.82 -17.34
CA LEU A 49 -12.31 -24.07 -16.77
C LEU A 49 -12.80 -25.29 -17.57
N LYS A 50 -14.06 -25.36 -17.97
CA LYS A 50 -14.57 -26.45 -18.83
C LYS A 50 -13.85 -26.49 -20.18
N ASP A 51 -13.55 -25.33 -20.76
CA ASP A 51 -12.81 -25.24 -22.01
C ASP A 51 -11.34 -25.65 -21.85
N ILE A 52 -10.70 -25.33 -20.72
CA ILE A 52 -9.36 -25.83 -20.36
C ILE A 52 -9.38 -27.36 -20.19
N ILE A 53 -10.31 -27.90 -19.39
CA ILE A 53 -10.43 -29.35 -19.10
C ILE A 53 -10.71 -30.15 -20.38
N SER A 54 -11.52 -29.61 -21.29
CA SER A 54 -11.80 -30.23 -22.59
C SER A 54 -10.69 -30.03 -23.64
N GLY A 55 -9.65 -29.25 -23.32
CA GLY A 55 -8.50 -29.00 -24.19
C GLY A 55 -8.76 -28.00 -25.32
N LYS A 56 -9.84 -27.22 -25.24
CA LYS A 56 -10.14 -26.13 -26.18
C LYS A 56 -9.31 -24.88 -25.89
N GLU A 57 -9.07 -24.60 -24.62
CA GLU A 57 -8.26 -23.48 -24.14
C GLU A 57 -7.02 -23.96 -23.38
N LYS A 58 -6.02 -23.09 -23.26
CA LYS A 58 -4.81 -23.37 -22.49
C LYS A 58 -5.02 -23.03 -21.02
N PRO A 59 -4.44 -23.80 -20.08
CA PRO A 59 -4.35 -23.42 -18.68
C PRO A 59 -3.84 -21.99 -18.47
N THR A 60 -4.47 -21.27 -17.54
CA THR A 60 -4.00 -19.99 -17.02
C THR A 60 -3.35 -20.18 -15.66
N ASP A 61 -2.60 -19.16 -15.19
CA ASP A 61 -1.87 -19.22 -13.92
C ASP A 61 -2.79 -19.27 -12.68
N LEU A 62 -4.07 -18.93 -12.85
CA LEU A 62 -5.08 -18.86 -11.79
C LEU A 62 -6.21 -19.90 -11.93
N ALA A 63 -6.09 -20.83 -12.88
CA ALA A 63 -7.13 -21.84 -13.14
C ALA A 63 -7.16 -23.00 -12.12
N ASP A 64 -6.07 -23.26 -11.40
CA ASP A 64 -6.01 -24.25 -10.30
C ASP A 64 -6.63 -23.64 -9.03
N ALA A 65 -7.95 -23.49 -9.03
CA ALA A 65 -8.72 -22.79 -8.02
C ALA A 65 -8.56 -23.39 -6.62
N ASN A 66 -8.48 -24.73 -6.52
CA ASN A 66 -8.30 -25.42 -5.24
C ASN A 66 -6.82 -25.57 -4.82
N TYR A 67 -5.90 -25.18 -5.70
CA TYR A 67 -4.46 -25.17 -5.50
C TYR A 67 -3.86 -26.56 -5.19
N ASP A 68 -4.39 -27.63 -5.81
CA ASP A 68 -3.93 -29.02 -5.66
C ASP A 68 -2.89 -29.46 -6.73
N GLY A 69 -2.54 -28.55 -7.64
CA GLY A 69 -1.57 -28.74 -8.71
C GLY A 69 -2.16 -29.34 -9.98
N LYS A 70 -3.49 -29.40 -10.10
CA LYS A 70 -4.21 -29.92 -11.26
C LYS A 70 -5.39 -29.01 -11.59
N ILE A 71 -5.75 -28.98 -12.87
CA ILE A 71 -6.96 -28.29 -13.33
C ILE A 71 -7.98 -29.37 -13.74
N ASP A 72 -8.99 -29.58 -12.90
CA ASP A 72 -10.05 -30.56 -13.07
C ASP A 72 -11.42 -30.09 -12.53
N GLU A 73 -12.42 -30.97 -12.50
CA GLU A 73 -13.80 -30.66 -12.06
C GLU A 73 -13.89 -30.14 -10.62
N LYS A 74 -12.87 -30.38 -9.78
CA LYS A 74 -12.81 -29.82 -8.44
C LYS A 74 -12.54 -28.32 -8.46
N ASP A 75 -11.85 -27.79 -9.46
CA ASP A 75 -11.63 -26.35 -9.60
C ASP A 75 -12.93 -25.64 -9.94
N ILE A 76 -13.76 -26.26 -10.79
CA ILE A 76 -15.13 -25.78 -11.03
C ILE A 76 -15.91 -25.75 -9.72
N SER A 77 -15.87 -26.83 -8.93
CA SER A 77 -16.55 -26.90 -7.63
C SER A 77 -16.05 -25.85 -6.64
N GLN A 78 -14.75 -25.54 -6.67
CA GLN A 78 -14.15 -24.50 -5.82
C GLN A 78 -14.58 -23.10 -6.27
N VAL A 79 -14.60 -22.81 -7.57
CA VAL A 79 -15.10 -21.53 -8.11
C VAL A 79 -16.58 -21.34 -7.76
N GLU A 80 -17.42 -22.37 -7.89
CA GLU A 80 -18.82 -22.32 -7.45
C GLU A 80 -18.94 -21.96 -5.96
N GLN A 81 -18.07 -22.50 -5.11
CA GLN A 81 -18.05 -22.17 -3.69
C GLN A 81 -17.65 -20.72 -3.44
N ILE A 82 -16.60 -20.22 -4.12
CA ILE A 82 -16.14 -18.82 -4.03
C ILE A 82 -17.23 -17.84 -4.47
N ILE A 83 -17.90 -18.11 -5.60
CA ILE A 83 -19.03 -17.30 -6.07
C ILE A 83 -20.09 -17.19 -4.98
N ASN A 84 -20.44 -18.32 -4.36
CA ASN A 84 -21.46 -18.39 -3.32
C ASN A 84 -20.99 -17.95 -1.92
N GLY A 85 -19.69 -17.69 -1.70
CA GLY A 85 -19.13 -17.35 -0.38
C GLY A 85 -19.26 -18.51 0.62
N THR A 86 -19.02 -19.74 0.17
CA THR A 86 -19.17 -20.98 0.94
C THR A 86 -17.93 -21.87 0.91
N GLU A 87 -16.86 -21.38 0.31
CA GLU A 87 -15.55 -22.02 0.25
C GLU A 87 -14.98 -22.25 1.65
N SER A 88 -14.25 -23.35 1.83
CA SER A 88 -13.57 -23.66 3.09
C SER A 88 -12.15 -23.11 3.15
N ASN A 89 -11.59 -22.79 1.98
CA ASN A 89 -10.30 -22.15 1.83
C ASN A 89 -10.32 -21.25 0.60
N LEU A 90 -9.52 -20.19 0.62
CA LEU A 90 -9.29 -19.28 -0.49
C LEU A 90 -7.77 -19.17 -0.72
N THR A 91 -7.31 -19.42 -1.95
CA THR A 91 -5.90 -19.23 -2.30
C THR A 91 -5.74 -17.94 -3.11
N ILE A 92 -4.87 -17.05 -2.65
CA ILE A 92 -4.55 -15.78 -3.31
C ILE A 92 -3.07 -15.69 -3.63
N LEU A 93 -2.68 -14.84 -4.58
CA LEU A 93 -1.33 -14.29 -4.60
C LEU A 93 -1.31 -13.03 -3.73
N ASP A 94 -0.47 -13.01 -2.70
CA ASP A 94 -0.30 -11.83 -1.84
C ASP A 94 0.39 -10.67 -2.61
N GLY A 95 0.64 -9.55 -1.95
CA GLY A 95 1.32 -8.39 -2.50
C GLY A 95 2.78 -8.64 -2.90
N ASN A 96 3.36 -9.80 -2.53
CA ASN A 96 4.66 -10.26 -3.02
C ASN A 96 4.53 -11.21 -4.23
N GLY A 97 3.31 -11.53 -4.67
CA GLY A 97 3.05 -12.53 -5.70
C GLY A 97 3.22 -13.96 -5.19
N VAL A 98 3.18 -14.19 -3.87
CA VAL A 98 3.33 -15.52 -3.27
C VAL A 98 1.95 -16.12 -3.02
N PRO A 99 1.71 -17.38 -3.41
CA PRO A 99 0.46 -18.07 -3.13
C PRO A 99 0.29 -18.32 -1.62
N ILE A 100 -0.85 -17.90 -1.07
CA ILE A 100 -1.25 -18.11 0.32
C ILE A 100 -2.67 -18.67 0.35
N THR A 101 -2.84 -19.83 0.97
CA THR A 101 -4.15 -20.42 1.24
C THR A 101 -4.63 -19.98 2.62
N ILE A 102 -5.82 -19.39 2.67
CA ILE A 102 -6.48 -18.85 3.86
C ILE A 102 -7.69 -19.75 4.15
N ARG A 103 -7.90 -20.08 5.43
CA ARG A 103 -9.10 -20.82 5.85
C ARG A 103 -10.27 -19.87 5.94
N GLU A 104 -11.41 -20.29 5.41
CA GLU A 104 -12.64 -19.50 5.40
C GLU A 104 -13.72 -20.17 6.27
N PRO A 105 -14.61 -19.38 6.90
CA PRO A 105 -14.60 -17.92 6.95
C PRO A 105 -13.49 -17.37 7.88
N VAL A 106 -12.89 -16.23 7.52
CA VAL A 106 -12.00 -15.49 8.43
C VAL A 106 -12.81 -14.77 9.52
N GLU A 107 -12.61 -15.16 10.79
CA GLU A 107 -13.34 -14.60 11.94
C GLU A 107 -12.44 -13.80 12.88
N ARG A 108 -11.13 -14.05 12.86
CA ARG A 108 -10.16 -13.49 13.82
C ARG A 108 -8.93 -12.94 13.10
N VAL A 109 -8.83 -11.61 13.05
CA VAL A 109 -7.76 -10.90 12.34
C VAL A 109 -6.90 -10.10 13.31
N VAL A 110 -5.58 -10.20 13.15
CA VAL A 110 -4.64 -9.21 13.70
C VAL A 110 -4.23 -8.26 12.59
N VAL A 111 -4.29 -6.96 12.89
CA VAL A 111 -4.07 -5.88 11.94
C VAL A 111 -2.80 -5.12 12.28
N GLU A 112 -1.88 -5.04 11.33
CA GLU A 112 -0.66 -4.25 11.44
C GLU A 112 -0.74 -2.99 10.57
N TYR A 113 -0.41 -1.84 11.18
CA TYR A 113 -0.38 -0.52 10.57
C TYR A 113 -1.73 0.03 10.09
N LEU A 114 -1.72 1.31 9.69
CA LEU A 114 -2.92 2.13 9.50
C LEU A 114 -3.72 1.69 8.26
N ASP A 115 -3.05 1.45 7.12
CA ASP A 115 -3.73 1.04 5.87
C ASP A 115 -4.60 -0.21 6.06
N ASN A 116 -4.10 -1.21 6.79
CA ASN A 116 -4.87 -2.43 7.07
C ASN A 116 -6.02 -2.16 8.05
N ALA A 117 -5.85 -1.23 9.00
CA ALA A 117 -6.91 -0.83 9.92
C ALA A 117 -8.02 -0.05 9.20
N ASP A 118 -7.67 0.84 8.27
CA ASP A 118 -8.63 1.53 7.39
C ASP A 118 -9.42 0.55 6.55
N MET A 119 -8.77 -0.48 6.00
CA MET A 119 -9.48 -1.55 5.28
C MET A 119 -10.50 -2.27 6.16
N MET A 120 -10.21 -2.53 7.43
CA MET A 120 -11.20 -3.13 8.32
C MET A 120 -12.39 -2.20 8.62
N GLN A 121 -12.18 -0.88 8.66
CA GLN A 121 -13.27 0.09 8.78
C GLN A 121 -14.10 0.17 7.48
N ILE A 122 -13.43 0.28 6.34
CA ILE A 122 -14.04 0.39 5.00
C ILE A 122 -14.86 -0.84 4.66
N LEU A 123 -14.33 -2.04 4.92
CA LEU A 123 -15.02 -3.31 4.72
C LEU A 123 -16.07 -3.62 5.78
N LYS A 124 -16.19 -2.78 6.82
CA LYS A 124 -17.09 -2.97 7.98
C LYS A 124 -16.84 -4.29 8.71
N LYS A 125 -15.56 -4.63 8.93
CA LYS A 125 -15.10 -5.87 9.56
C LYS A 125 -14.28 -5.62 10.83
N THR A 126 -14.50 -4.48 11.48
CA THR A 126 -13.84 -4.13 12.76
C THR A 126 -14.13 -5.14 13.89
N ASP A 127 -15.26 -5.86 13.82
CA ASP A 127 -15.62 -6.91 14.77
C ASP A 127 -14.70 -8.13 14.69
N ALA A 128 -14.23 -8.50 13.49
CA ALA A 128 -13.30 -9.62 13.28
C ALA A 128 -11.89 -9.31 13.81
N VAL A 129 -11.56 -8.03 14.03
CA VAL A 129 -10.24 -7.63 14.53
C VAL A 129 -10.12 -7.97 16.01
N VAL A 130 -9.17 -8.83 16.36
CA VAL A 130 -8.89 -9.27 17.74
C VAL A 130 -7.65 -8.61 18.33
N GLY A 131 -6.76 -8.08 17.49
CA GLY A 131 -5.58 -7.34 17.90
C GLY A 131 -5.09 -6.35 16.85
N VAL A 132 -4.41 -5.31 17.32
CA VAL A 132 -3.87 -4.22 16.49
C VAL A 132 -2.45 -3.89 16.91
N ASP A 133 -1.65 -3.34 16.01
CA ASP A 133 -0.31 -2.89 16.36
C ASP A 133 -0.29 -1.60 17.22
N LEU A 134 0.92 -1.21 17.63
CA LEU A 134 1.13 -0.01 18.44
C LEU A 134 0.68 1.29 17.75
N ALA A 135 0.80 1.40 16.42
CA ALA A 135 0.44 2.61 15.71
C ALA A 135 -1.08 2.83 15.75
N VAL A 136 -1.86 1.80 15.41
CA VAL A 136 -3.33 1.83 15.48
C VAL A 136 -3.82 2.05 16.91
N ALA A 137 -3.20 1.37 17.89
CA ALA A 137 -3.54 1.55 19.31
C ALA A 137 -3.29 2.97 19.84
N LYS A 138 -2.44 3.76 19.17
CA LYS A 138 -2.11 5.15 19.53
C LYS A 138 -2.85 6.20 18.71
N SER A 139 -3.74 5.80 17.80
CA SER A 139 -4.51 6.71 16.95
C SER A 139 -6.02 6.59 17.22
N PRO A 140 -6.51 6.85 18.45
CA PRO A 140 -7.92 6.68 18.80
C PRO A 140 -8.88 7.66 18.11
N ALA A 141 -8.43 8.81 17.62
CA ALA A 141 -9.28 9.73 16.87
C ALA A 141 -9.60 9.18 15.47
N GLU A 142 -8.63 8.53 14.84
CA GLU A 142 -8.77 7.89 13.53
C GLU A 142 -9.40 6.48 13.64
N PHE A 143 -9.07 5.76 14.71
CA PHE A 143 -9.49 4.37 14.94
C PHE A 143 -10.19 4.21 16.30
N PRO A 144 -11.34 4.85 16.54
CA PRO A 144 -11.98 4.86 17.86
C PRO A 144 -12.40 3.47 18.35
N GLU A 145 -12.73 2.54 17.46
CA GLU A 145 -13.05 1.16 17.82
C GLU A 145 -11.79 0.27 17.87
N LEU A 146 -10.97 0.31 16.82
CA LEU A 146 -9.82 -0.58 16.68
C LEU A 146 -8.71 -0.28 17.70
N SER A 147 -8.51 0.98 18.08
CA SER A 147 -7.54 1.36 19.12
C SER A 147 -7.84 0.75 20.50
N ARG A 148 -9.07 0.28 20.73
CA ARG A 148 -9.49 -0.41 21.96
C ARG A 148 -9.27 -1.93 21.94
N LYS A 149 -8.87 -2.49 20.79
CA LYS A 149 -8.54 -3.92 20.65
C LYS A 149 -7.19 -4.22 21.32
N THR A 150 -6.84 -5.49 21.42
CA THR A 150 -5.59 -5.90 22.08
C THR A 150 -4.39 -5.37 21.30
N ASN A 151 -3.63 -4.46 21.90
CA ASN A 151 -2.37 -3.98 21.32
C ASN A 151 -1.32 -5.10 21.34
N VAL A 152 -0.86 -5.58 20.18
CA VAL A 152 0.15 -6.64 20.03
C VAL A 152 1.59 -6.13 19.96
N GLY A 153 1.81 -4.85 20.22
CA GLY A 153 3.14 -4.23 20.29
C GLY A 153 3.58 -3.57 18.98
N ALA A 154 4.84 -3.14 18.95
CA ALA A 154 5.43 -2.45 17.81
C ALA A 154 5.90 -3.46 16.76
N MET A 155 4.97 -3.94 15.93
CA MET A 155 5.19 -5.02 14.95
C MET A 155 6.41 -4.85 14.04
N TYR A 156 6.75 -3.60 13.67
CA TYR A 156 7.94 -3.33 12.86
C TYR A 156 9.26 -3.55 13.61
N LYS A 157 9.30 -3.26 14.91
CA LYS A 157 10.54 -3.23 15.70
C LYS A 157 10.72 -4.48 16.55
N ASP A 158 9.66 -4.91 17.24
CA ASP A 158 9.68 -5.97 18.24
C ASP A 158 8.28 -6.61 18.34
N PRO A 159 7.91 -7.50 17.38
CA PRO A 159 6.61 -8.16 17.38
C PRO A 159 6.48 -9.19 18.51
N ASP A 160 5.41 -9.10 19.30
CA ASP A 160 5.10 -10.08 20.36
C ASP A 160 4.31 -11.27 19.79
N TYR A 161 5.03 -12.23 19.22
CA TYR A 161 4.41 -13.40 18.58
C TYR A 161 3.61 -14.28 19.55
N GLU A 162 4.03 -14.40 20.81
CA GLU A 162 3.29 -15.16 21.82
C GLU A 162 1.94 -14.51 22.10
N LYS A 163 1.91 -13.18 22.20
CA LYS A 163 0.67 -12.43 22.37
C LYS A 163 -0.23 -12.54 21.14
N ILE A 164 0.32 -12.46 19.93
CA ILE A 164 -0.47 -12.67 18.70
C ILE A 164 -1.10 -14.06 18.69
N LEU A 165 -0.31 -15.11 18.95
CA LEU A 165 -0.82 -16.49 18.98
C LEU A 165 -1.85 -16.70 20.10
N SER A 166 -1.73 -16.00 21.23
CA SER A 166 -2.72 -16.08 22.31
C SER A 166 -4.10 -15.53 21.93
N LEU A 167 -4.17 -14.72 20.87
CA LEU A 167 -5.42 -14.22 20.31
C LEU A 167 -6.05 -15.21 19.32
N ASP A 168 -5.43 -16.36 19.04
CA ASP A 168 -5.94 -17.40 18.12
C ASP A 168 -6.42 -16.82 16.78
N PRO A 169 -5.58 -16.07 16.02
CA PRO A 169 -6.01 -15.44 14.78
C PRO A 169 -5.97 -16.41 13.59
N ASP A 170 -6.89 -16.24 12.65
CA ASP A 170 -6.87 -16.90 11.34
C ASP A 170 -5.84 -16.23 10.42
N VAL A 171 -5.80 -14.89 10.46
CA VAL A 171 -5.02 -14.04 9.56
C VAL A 171 -4.27 -12.96 10.32
N LEU A 172 -3.02 -12.73 9.94
CA LEU A 172 -2.29 -11.48 10.21
C LEU A 172 -2.20 -10.67 8.91
N LEU A 173 -2.85 -9.51 8.87
CA LEU A 173 -2.64 -8.52 7.82
C LEU A 173 -1.37 -7.72 8.16
N THR A 174 -0.27 -8.02 7.47
CA THR A 174 1.04 -7.41 7.70
C THR A 174 1.23 -6.17 6.82
N PHE A 175 1.89 -5.16 7.37
CA PHE A 175 2.30 -3.96 6.63
C PHE A 175 3.53 -4.19 5.75
N SER A 176 4.51 -4.95 6.24
CA SER A 176 5.78 -5.16 5.55
C SER A 176 5.68 -6.25 4.49
N ASN A 177 6.35 -6.03 3.35
CA ASN A 177 6.56 -7.01 2.31
C ASN A 177 7.58 -8.11 2.71
N VAL A 178 8.30 -7.92 3.82
CA VAL A 178 9.18 -8.94 4.42
C VAL A 178 8.38 -9.81 5.39
N THR A 179 7.84 -10.91 4.89
CA THR A 179 6.87 -11.75 5.63
C THR A 179 7.46 -13.02 6.27
N SER A 180 8.63 -13.46 5.84
CA SER A 180 9.20 -14.78 6.18
C SER A 180 9.42 -15.00 7.69
N GLU A 181 9.86 -13.97 8.42
CA GLU A 181 10.04 -14.06 9.87
C GLU A 181 8.70 -14.22 10.59
N LYS A 182 7.68 -13.45 10.19
CA LYS A 182 6.34 -13.53 10.77
C LYS A 182 5.71 -14.89 10.49
N GLN A 183 5.80 -15.38 9.26
CA GLN A 183 5.33 -16.71 8.86
C GLN A 183 5.99 -17.83 9.68
N LYS A 184 7.30 -17.72 9.93
CA LYS A 184 8.03 -18.70 10.74
C LYS A 184 7.57 -18.71 12.20
N ASN A 185 7.28 -17.55 12.78
CA ASN A 185 6.94 -17.41 14.20
C ASN A 185 5.43 -17.49 14.49
N LEU A 186 4.57 -17.48 13.46
CA LEU A 186 3.11 -17.59 13.57
C LEU A 186 2.59 -18.85 12.86
N PRO A 187 2.97 -20.06 13.32
CA PRO A 187 2.52 -21.29 12.67
C PRO A 187 1.00 -21.43 12.76
N GLY A 188 0.37 -21.75 11.62
CA GLY A 188 -1.09 -21.93 11.54
C GLY A 188 -1.88 -20.64 11.30
N VAL A 189 -1.22 -19.48 11.31
CA VAL A 189 -1.81 -18.17 10.97
C VAL A 189 -1.40 -17.79 9.55
N SER A 190 -2.34 -17.40 8.71
CA SER A 190 -2.02 -16.90 7.36
C SER A 190 -1.51 -15.46 7.45
N VAL A 191 -0.23 -15.25 7.12
CA VAL A 191 0.38 -13.90 7.11
C VAL A 191 0.26 -13.31 5.71
N VAL A 192 -0.61 -12.30 5.55
CA VAL A 192 -0.97 -11.71 4.26
C VAL A 192 -0.44 -10.28 4.18
N PHE A 193 0.46 -10.03 3.22
CA PHE A 193 0.79 -8.67 2.79
C PHE A 193 -0.14 -8.29 1.65
N ALA A 194 -1.09 -7.37 1.86
CA ALA A 194 -2.10 -7.06 0.84
C ALA A 194 -1.59 -6.16 -0.32
N GLY A 195 -0.43 -5.52 -0.17
CA GLY A 195 0.10 -4.61 -1.19
C GLY A 195 -0.57 -3.22 -1.20
N LEU A 196 -1.11 -2.78 -0.05
CA LEU A 196 -1.80 -1.50 0.07
C LEU A 196 -0.86 -0.29 0.09
N TYR A 197 0.42 -0.51 0.39
CA TYR A 197 1.39 0.57 0.48
C TYR A 197 1.84 1.01 -0.92
N TYR A 198 1.86 2.33 -1.18
CA TYR A 198 2.12 2.98 -2.47
C TYR A 198 1.04 2.84 -3.56
N PRO A 199 -0.17 3.39 -3.36
CA PRO A 199 -1.17 3.44 -4.42
C PRO A 199 -0.66 4.22 -5.64
N ASP A 200 -0.83 3.63 -6.83
CA ASP A 200 -0.61 4.31 -8.11
C ASP A 200 -1.82 5.17 -8.43
N LEU A 201 -1.71 6.48 -8.24
CA LEU A 201 -2.79 7.43 -8.51
C LEU A 201 -2.89 7.83 -10.00
N CYS A 202 -1.89 7.49 -10.80
CA CYS A 202 -1.89 7.76 -12.24
C CYS A 202 -2.63 6.65 -13.02
N SER A 203 -2.50 5.41 -12.55
CA SER A 203 -3.14 4.20 -13.12
C SER A 203 -3.80 3.34 -12.01
N PRO A 204 -4.76 3.89 -11.24
CA PRO A 204 -5.32 3.21 -10.08
C PRO A 204 -6.03 1.89 -10.42
N GLU A 205 -6.58 1.76 -11.62
CA GLU A 205 -7.34 0.60 -12.09
C GLU A 205 -6.55 -0.71 -12.15
N THR A 206 -5.25 -0.64 -12.44
CA THR A 206 -4.37 -1.81 -12.50
C THR A 206 -3.36 -1.82 -11.36
N SER A 207 -3.58 -1.00 -10.33
CA SER A 207 -2.62 -0.84 -9.23
C SER A 207 -2.68 -2.01 -8.24
N ALA A 208 -1.55 -2.29 -7.60
CA ALA A 208 -1.47 -3.26 -6.50
C ALA A 208 -2.41 -2.91 -5.34
N PHE A 209 -2.67 -1.60 -5.12
CA PHE A 209 -3.63 -1.13 -4.13
C PHE A 209 -5.05 -1.63 -4.44
N THR A 210 -5.56 -1.39 -5.65
CA THR A 210 -6.89 -1.85 -6.07
C THR A 210 -7.00 -3.37 -5.99
N ASP A 211 -5.96 -4.09 -6.40
CA ASP A 211 -5.91 -5.55 -6.25
C ASP A 211 -5.96 -5.99 -4.78
N GLY A 212 -5.20 -5.33 -3.92
CA GLY A 212 -5.19 -5.56 -2.48
C GLY A 212 -6.58 -5.35 -1.85
N VAL A 213 -7.25 -4.25 -2.18
CA VAL A 213 -8.62 -3.97 -1.73
C VAL A 213 -9.59 -5.06 -2.19
N LYS A 214 -9.56 -5.45 -3.47
CA LYS A 214 -10.42 -6.51 -3.99
C LYS A 214 -10.16 -7.84 -3.28
N LYS A 215 -8.90 -8.25 -3.14
CA LYS A 215 -8.52 -9.48 -2.43
C LYS A 215 -9.01 -9.47 -0.99
N LEU A 216 -8.88 -8.36 -0.26
CA LEU A 216 -9.43 -8.23 1.10
C LEU A 216 -10.96 -8.32 1.12
N GLY A 217 -11.65 -7.82 0.09
CA GLY A 217 -13.09 -8.03 -0.09
C GLY A 217 -13.49 -9.50 -0.19
N TYR A 218 -12.69 -10.34 -0.86
CA TYR A 218 -12.91 -11.80 -0.86
C TYR A 218 -12.55 -12.43 0.49
N ILE A 219 -11.34 -12.18 1.01
CA ILE A 219 -10.85 -12.76 2.29
C ILE A 219 -11.81 -12.47 3.46
N MET A 220 -12.40 -11.28 3.49
CA MET A 220 -13.28 -10.88 4.59
C MET A 220 -14.77 -11.13 4.30
N ASN A 221 -15.10 -11.71 3.14
CA ASN A 221 -16.46 -11.83 2.62
C ASN A 221 -17.23 -10.48 2.71
N ALA A 222 -16.66 -9.45 2.08
CA ALA A 222 -17.11 -8.05 2.02
C ALA A 222 -16.87 -7.47 0.60
N ARG A 223 -17.23 -8.24 -0.42
CA ARG A 223 -17.01 -7.90 -1.84
C ARG A 223 -17.74 -6.60 -2.24
N ASP A 224 -18.96 -6.42 -1.74
CA ASP A 224 -19.76 -5.23 -2.02
C ASP A 224 -19.13 -3.96 -1.41
N GLU A 225 -18.69 -4.01 -0.15
CA GLU A 225 -17.99 -2.89 0.49
C GLU A 225 -16.67 -2.55 -0.21
N ALA A 226 -15.92 -3.56 -0.63
CA ALA A 226 -14.68 -3.38 -1.38
C ALA A 226 -14.94 -2.66 -2.71
N GLU A 227 -15.96 -3.09 -3.45
CA GLU A 227 -16.33 -2.49 -4.73
C GLU A 227 -16.85 -1.06 -4.55
N ASP A 228 -17.70 -0.80 -3.55
CA ASP A 228 -18.17 0.55 -3.21
C ASP A 228 -17.01 1.51 -2.96
N TYR A 229 -15.99 1.07 -2.20
CA TYR A 229 -14.80 1.85 -1.93
C TYR A 229 -13.97 2.10 -3.19
N ILE A 230 -13.76 1.08 -4.02
CA ILE A 230 -13.01 1.21 -5.29
C ILE A 230 -13.71 2.20 -6.21
N GLN A 231 -15.03 2.13 -6.35
CA GLN A 231 -15.80 3.06 -7.17
C GLN A 231 -15.69 4.50 -6.66
N TRP A 232 -15.78 4.71 -5.34
CA TRP A 232 -15.58 6.02 -4.73
C TRP A 232 -14.14 6.56 -4.96
N HIS A 233 -13.14 5.72 -4.74
CA HIS A 233 -11.72 6.06 -4.90
C HIS A 233 -11.39 6.44 -6.35
N MET A 234 -11.77 5.58 -7.30
CA MET A 234 -11.60 5.82 -8.74
C MET A 234 -12.37 7.04 -9.22
N GLY A 235 -13.63 7.19 -8.79
CA GLY A 235 -14.46 8.35 -9.13
C GLY A 235 -13.83 9.66 -8.67
N SER A 236 -13.22 9.66 -7.49
CA SER A 236 -12.51 10.82 -6.94
C SER A 236 -11.26 11.17 -7.74
N ILE A 237 -10.42 10.17 -8.07
CA ILE A 237 -9.24 10.37 -8.92
C ILE A 237 -9.64 10.88 -10.31
N ASN A 238 -10.62 10.25 -10.94
CA ASN A 238 -11.10 10.62 -12.28
C ASN A 238 -11.67 12.04 -12.32
N LYS A 239 -12.37 12.46 -11.26
CA LYS A 239 -12.85 13.84 -11.13
C LYS A 239 -11.69 14.83 -11.14
N ILE A 240 -10.63 14.59 -10.35
CA ILE A 240 -9.45 15.46 -10.31
C ILE A 240 -8.75 15.47 -11.68
N LYS A 241 -8.48 14.29 -12.24
CA LYS A 241 -7.83 14.11 -13.55
C LYS A 241 -8.57 14.85 -14.67
N SER A 242 -9.91 14.78 -14.70
CA SER A 242 -10.73 15.49 -15.70
C SER A 242 -10.65 17.02 -15.64
N LEU A 243 -10.23 17.57 -14.50
CA LEU A 243 -9.98 19.00 -14.33
C LEU A 243 -8.55 19.35 -14.74
N THR A 244 -7.57 18.52 -14.35
CA THR A 244 -6.15 18.82 -14.48
C THR A 244 -5.57 18.49 -15.86
N GLU A 245 -6.16 17.55 -16.60
CA GLU A 245 -5.78 17.26 -18.00
C GLU A 245 -6.02 18.43 -18.96
N LYS A 246 -6.86 19.39 -18.57
CA LYS A 246 -7.13 20.61 -19.35
C LYS A 246 -6.03 21.66 -19.20
N ILE A 247 -5.11 21.50 -18.25
CA ILE A 247 -4.01 22.44 -18.00
C ILE A 247 -2.92 22.20 -19.05
N PRO A 248 -2.59 23.18 -19.91
CA PRO A 248 -1.50 23.04 -20.86
C PRO A 248 -0.17 22.74 -20.17
N GLU A 249 0.68 21.92 -20.80
CA GLU A 249 1.95 21.50 -20.20
C GLU A 249 2.85 22.68 -19.77
N GLY A 250 2.85 23.78 -20.53
CA GLY A 250 3.60 25.00 -20.20
C GLY A 250 2.99 25.87 -19.09
N GLU A 251 1.76 25.57 -18.65
CA GLU A 251 1.05 26.28 -17.58
C GLU A 251 1.04 25.48 -16.26
N LYS A 252 1.54 24.23 -16.27
CA LYS A 252 1.62 23.41 -15.06
C LYS A 252 2.63 24.01 -14.08
N PRO A 253 2.23 24.30 -12.83
CA PRO A 253 3.14 24.87 -11.85
C PRO A 253 4.24 23.87 -11.48
N ARG A 254 5.43 24.38 -11.21
CA ARG A 254 6.57 23.62 -10.70
C ARG A 254 6.41 23.43 -9.20
N VAL A 255 6.45 22.19 -8.74
CA VAL A 255 6.18 21.84 -7.34
C VAL A 255 7.37 21.10 -6.75
N LEU A 256 7.84 21.55 -5.59
CA LEU A 256 8.66 20.73 -4.70
C LEU A 256 7.73 20.02 -3.71
N VAL A 257 7.66 18.69 -3.80
CA VAL A 257 7.09 17.86 -2.73
C VAL A 257 8.22 17.22 -1.93
N ALA A 258 8.20 17.36 -0.61
CA ALA A 258 9.30 16.93 0.24
C ALA A 258 8.86 16.54 1.65
N ALA A 259 9.66 15.72 2.33
CA ALA A 259 9.51 15.54 3.78
C ALA A 259 9.86 16.84 4.50
N TYR A 260 9.11 17.18 5.55
CA TYR A 260 9.44 18.31 6.41
C TYR A 260 10.82 18.08 7.04
N PRO A 261 11.81 18.96 6.80
CA PRO A 261 13.18 18.74 7.26
C PRO A 261 13.33 19.08 8.74
N ASP A 262 14.21 18.35 9.43
CA ASP A 262 14.66 18.71 10.77
C ASP A 262 15.26 20.13 10.78
N ALA A 263 15.16 20.82 11.92
CA ALA A 263 15.56 22.23 12.04
C ALA A 263 17.01 22.49 11.63
N ASP A 264 17.92 21.60 12.02
CA ASP A 264 19.36 21.72 11.74
C ASP A 264 19.78 21.14 10.37
N LYS A 265 18.85 20.46 9.68
CA LYS A 265 19.15 19.77 8.42
C LYS A 265 18.93 20.71 7.23
N LYS A 266 20.01 20.91 6.48
CA LYS A 266 20.00 21.75 5.27
C LYS A 266 19.45 21.01 4.06
N THR A 267 19.84 19.75 3.88
CA THR A 267 19.32 18.93 2.78
C THR A 267 17.84 18.62 2.98
N ILE A 268 17.15 18.44 1.87
CA ILE A 268 15.72 18.11 1.84
C ILE A 268 15.55 16.74 1.18
N TYR A 269 14.64 15.92 1.70
CA TYR A 269 14.22 14.70 1.01
C TYR A 269 13.00 15.00 0.15
N THR A 270 13.18 14.97 -1.17
CA THR A 270 12.08 14.90 -2.14
C THR A 270 11.82 13.44 -2.51
N PHE A 271 10.84 13.20 -3.38
CA PHE A 271 10.33 11.87 -3.67
C PHE A 271 10.56 11.47 -5.14
N ALA A 272 10.85 10.20 -5.36
CA ALA A 272 10.97 9.61 -6.69
C ALA A 272 9.59 9.35 -7.30
N LYS A 273 9.53 8.98 -8.57
CA LYS A 273 8.27 8.71 -9.29
C LYS A 273 7.45 7.57 -8.67
N ILE A 274 8.13 6.57 -8.10
CA ILE A 274 7.49 5.41 -7.49
C ILE A 274 6.68 5.76 -6.23
N ASP A 275 6.96 6.90 -5.60
CA ASP A 275 6.27 7.34 -4.39
C ASP A 275 4.96 8.07 -4.72
N THR A 276 3.90 7.73 -3.98
CA THR A 276 2.55 8.30 -4.16
C THR A 276 2.55 9.83 -4.07
N LEU A 277 3.43 10.46 -3.29
CA LEU A 277 3.49 11.92 -3.14
C LEU A 277 3.90 12.61 -4.45
N SER A 278 4.76 11.97 -5.25
CA SER A 278 5.08 12.45 -6.60
C SER A 278 3.89 12.32 -7.54
N ASN A 279 3.14 11.21 -7.44
CA ASN A 279 1.92 10.99 -8.23
C ASN A 279 0.84 12.02 -7.87
N MET A 280 0.70 12.41 -6.60
CA MET A 280 -0.24 13.45 -6.16
C MET A 280 0.02 14.79 -6.85
N VAL A 281 1.29 15.18 -7.03
CA VAL A 281 1.65 16.41 -7.77
C VAL A 281 1.14 16.35 -9.21
N SER A 282 1.38 15.24 -9.91
CA SER A 282 0.91 15.05 -11.28
C SER A 282 -0.62 15.00 -11.38
N LEU A 283 -1.28 14.28 -10.48
CA LEU A 283 -2.74 14.19 -10.41
C LEU A 283 -3.36 15.59 -10.21
N ALA A 284 -2.76 16.41 -9.34
CA ALA A 284 -3.17 17.78 -9.05
C ALA A 284 -2.81 18.79 -10.16
N GLY A 285 -2.20 18.36 -11.27
CA GLY A 285 -1.88 19.22 -12.42
C GLY A 285 -0.56 19.97 -12.32
N GLY A 286 0.30 19.64 -11.34
CA GLY A 286 1.64 20.18 -11.20
C GLY A 286 2.71 19.32 -11.87
N LYS A 287 3.92 19.87 -11.97
CA LYS A 287 5.13 19.16 -12.39
C LYS A 287 6.12 19.15 -11.23
N THR A 288 6.49 17.97 -10.76
CA THR A 288 7.53 17.86 -9.73
C THR A 288 8.87 18.36 -10.27
N ILE A 289 9.58 19.19 -9.49
CA ILE A 289 10.93 19.64 -9.85
C ILE A 289 11.96 18.51 -9.79
N ALA A 290 11.63 17.40 -9.12
CA ALA A 290 12.48 16.22 -9.04
C ALA A 290 12.51 15.40 -10.34
N ALA A 291 11.64 15.69 -11.32
CA ALA A 291 11.45 14.88 -12.52
C ALA A 291 12.73 14.67 -13.35
N ASP A 292 13.63 15.66 -13.32
CA ASP A 292 14.88 15.65 -14.08
C ASP A 292 16.07 15.06 -13.29
N LEU A 293 15.85 14.63 -12.03
CA LEU A 293 16.90 13.99 -11.23
C LEU A 293 17.18 12.56 -11.74
N PRO A 294 18.46 12.13 -11.81
CA PRO A 294 18.81 10.76 -12.21
C PRO A 294 18.16 9.68 -11.35
N ASP A 295 17.85 10.00 -10.09
CA ASP A 295 17.28 9.09 -9.11
C ASP A 295 15.75 9.04 -9.18
N PHE A 296 15.10 9.91 -9.95
CA PHE A 296 13.64 10.00 -10.04
C PHE A 296 12.97 8.73 -10.55
N LEU A 297 13.65 7.98 -11.42
CA LEU A 297 13.17 6.73 -11.98
C LEU A 297 13.73 5.49 -11.27
N LYS A 298 14.52 5.66 -10.20
CA LYS A 298 15.07 4.54 -9.44
C LYS A 298 14.06 4.00 -8.42
N SER A 299 14.34 2.81 -7.90
CA SER A 299 13.50 2.14 -6.89
C SER A 299 13.61 2.75 -5.48
N SER A 300 14.49 3.73 -5.25
CA SER A 300 14.52 4.47 -3.99
C SER A 300 13.37 5.47 -3.96
N TYR A 301 12.51 5.39 -2.95
CA TYR A 301 11.34 6.25 -2.83
C TYR A 301 11.67 7.72 -2.48
N ARG A 302 12.79 7.96 -1.77
CA ARG A 302 13.30 9.30 -1.42
C ARG A 302 14.60 9.63 -2.14
N ILE A 303 14.78 10.92 -2.40
CA ILE A 303 15.98 11.52 -3.01
C ILE A 303 16.41 12.69 -2.13
N GLU A 304 17.66 12.67 -1.67
CA GLU A 304 18.25 13.80 -0.94
C GLU A 304 18.72 14.87 -1.92
N VAL A 305 18.30 16.11 -1.72
CA VAL A 305 18.70 17.25 -2.54
C VAL A 305 19.29 18.38 -1.70
N ASP A 306 20.27 19.07 -2.28
CA ASP A 306 20.91 20.23 -1.67
C ASP A 306 20.04 21.50 -1.81
N PRO A 307 20.12 22.45 -0.86
CA PRO A 307 19.45 23.74 -0.98
C PRO A 307 19.78 24.50 -2.27
N GLU A 308 21.03 24.44 -2.72
CA GLU A 308 21.48 25.12 -3.94
C GLU A 308 20.70 24.63 -5.16
N TRP A 309 20.48 23.31 -5.26
CA TRP A 309 19.67 22.74 -6.33
C TRP A 309 18.22 23.21 -6.25
N VAL A 310 17.62 23.25 -5.05
CA VAL A 310 16.25 23.76 -4.87
C VAL A 310 16.14 25.23 -5.30
N ILE A 311 17.15 26.04 -5.00
CA ILE A 311 17.25 27.44 -5.42
C ILE A 311 17.35 27.57 -6.94
N GLU A 312 18.15 26.72 -7.59
CA GLU A 312 18.25 26.69 -9.06
C GLU A 312 16.93 26.27 -9.72
N GLN A 313 16.17 25.36 -9.09
CA GLN A 313 14.89 24.91 -9.62
C GLN A 313 13.76 25.92 -9.42
N ASP A 314 13.87 26.83 -8.45
CA ASP A 314 12.90 27.88 -8.08
C ASP A 314 11.42 27.45 -8.25
N PRO A 315 10.90 26.58 -7.37
CA PRO A 315 9.54 26.07 -7.50
C PRO A 315 8.48 27.16 -7.27
N ASP A 316 7.34 27.03 -7.96
CA ASP A 316 6.15 27.86 -7.77
C ASP A 316 5.41 27.54 -6.47
N TYR A 317 5.46 26.26 -6.05
CA TYR A 317 4.84 25.73 -4.84
C TYR A 317 5.79 24.79 -4.09
N ILE A 318 5.74 24.82 -2.76
CA ILE A 318 6.41 23.86 -1.88
C ILE A 318 5.36 23.17 -1.01
N ILE A 319 5.35 21.84 -1.04
CA ILE A 319 4.47 20.98 -0.23
C ILE A 319 5.36 20.12 0.66
N LEU A 320 5.26 20.32 1.97
CA LEU A 320 6.03 19.60 2.99
C LEU A 320 5.14 18.57 3.67
N LEU A 321 5.61 17.33 3.75
CA LEU A 321 4.92 16.24 4.42
C LEU A 321 5.43 16.08 5.85
N VAL A 322 4.50 16.08 6.80
CA VAL A 322 4.68 15.56 8.16
C VAL A 322 3.84 14.30 8.33
N VAL A 323 4.16 13.45 9.28
CA VAL A 323 3.31 12.32 9.68
C VAL A 323 3.02 12.43 11.17
N ALA A 324 1.82 12.09 11.64
CA ALA A 324 1.53 12.20 13.07
C ALA A 324 2.28 11.12 13.88
N THR A 325 2.26 9.89 13.36
CA THR A 325 2.89 8.71 13.95
C THR A 325 3.64 7.94 12.87
N THR A 326 4.89 7.56 13.12
CA THR A 326 5.62 6.70 12.18
C THR A 326 5.19 5.23 12.31
N TYR A 327 5.52 4.39 11.32
CA TYR A 327 5.33 2.92 11.38
C TYR A 327 5.94 2.23 12.62
N SER A 328 6.85 2.89 13.33
CA SER A 328 7.43 2.38 14.58
C SER A 328 6.67 2.85 15.84
N GLY A 329 5.54 3.53 15.67
CA GLY A 329 4.71 4.05 16.76
C GLY A 329 5.30 5.29 17.45
N VAL A 330 6.19 6.01 16.76
CA VAL A 330 6.81 7.26 17.24
C VAL A 330 5.97 8.44 16.82
N LEU A 331 5.52 9.23 17.81
CA LEU A 331 4.85 10.51 17.58
C LEU A 331 5.86 11.54 17.08
N MET A 332 5.48 12.32 16.08
CA MET A 332 6.36 13.32 15.46
C MET A 332 5.91 14.74 15.77
N ASP A 333 6.87 15.65 15.76
CA ASP A 333 6.63 17.09 15.83
C ASP A 333 6.74 17.73 14.42
N PRO A 334 5.92 18.75 14.10
CA PRO A 334 4.81 19.26 14.91
C PRO A 334 3.64 18.25 14.98
N PRO A 335 2.83 18.30 16.06
CA PRO A 335 1.58 17.55 16.11
C PRO A 335 0.72 17.83 14.88
N SER A 336 0.20 16.78 14.25
CA SER A 336 -0.58 16.84 13.01
C SER A 336 -1.58 15.68 12.92
N GLY A 337 -2.40 15.65 11.86
CA GLY A 337 -3.36 14.58 11.62
C GLY A 337 -4.60 14.63 12.51
N TYR A 338 -5.30 13.51 12.64
CA TYR A 338 -6.56 13.41 13.39
C TYR A 338 -6.44 13.69 14.90
N GLU A 339 -5.23 13.56 15.46
CA GLU A 339 -4.96 13.76 16.90
C GLU A 339 -4.63 15.22 17.27
N ALA A 340 -4.63 16.14 16.30
CA ALA A 340 -4.19 17.53 16.50
C ALA A 340 -5.29 18.56 16.19
N ASP A 341 -5.87 19.16 17.23
CA ASP A 341 -6.85 20.25 17.11
C ASP A 341 -6.21 21.67 17.17
N ASP A 342 -4.97 21.77 17.67
CA ASP A 342 -4.26 23.05 17.79
C ASP A 342 -3.32 23.31 16.60
N PRO A 343 -3.64 24.28 15.71
CA PRO A 343 -2.81 24.57 14.55
C PRO A 343 -1.51 25.32 14.90
N THR A 344 -1.29 25.74 16.15
CA THR A 344 -0.09 26.52 16.53
C THR A 344 1.22 25.81 16.20
N GLY A 345 1.30 24.49 16.37
CA GLY A 345 2.50 23.72 16.02
C GLY A 345 2.81 23.79 14.52
N MET A 346 1.82 23.49 13.68
CA MET A 346 1.94 23.55 12.22
C MET A 346 2.24 24.96 11.70
N LYS A 347 1.64 26.00 12.31
CA LYS A 347 1.94 27.41 11.98
C LYS A 347 3.40 27.75 12.26
N LYS A 348 3.93 27.39 13.44
CA LYS A 348 5.33 27.62 13.80
C LYS A 348 6.28 26.86 12.88
N ALA A 349 5.95 25.62 12.51
CA ALA A 349 6.74 24.83 11.58
C ALA A 349 6.79 25.48 10.19
N LEU A 350 5.66 25.96 9.69
CA LEU A 350 5.58 26.67 8.41
C LEU A 350 6.40 27.96 8.43
N GLU A 351 6.24 28.78 9.47
CA GLU A 351 7.01 30.02 9.67
C GLU A 351 8.52 29.73 9.76
N ALA A 352 8.90 28.68 10.50
CA ALA A 352 10.30 28.27 10.64
C ALA A 352 10.91 27.90 9.28
N PHE A 353 10.22 27.10 8.47
CA PHE A 353 10.69 26.75 7.13
C PHE A 353 10.80 27.98 6.22
N GLN A 354 9.78 28.85 6.20
CA GLN A 354 9.77 30.07 5.38
C GLN A 354 10.85 31.08 5.81
N SER A 355 11.27 31.05 7.08
CA SER A 355 12.32 31.93 7.60
C SER A 355 13.76 31.49 7.28
N ARG A 356 13.94 30.30 6.67
CA ARG A 356 15.27 29.79 6.28
C ARG A 356 15.94 30.76 5.29
N PRO A 357 17.11 31.34 5.63
CA PRO A 357 17.75 32.35 4.79
C PRO A 357 18.01 31.90 3.35
N GLU A 358 18.39 30.63 3.17
CA GLU A 358 18.64 30.00 1.86
C GLU A 358 17.40 29.98 0.96
N PHE A 359 16.19 29.90 1.51
CA PHE A 359 14.94 29.80 0.75
C PHE A 359 14.16 31.12 0.69
N SER A 360 14.62 32.16 1.40
CA SER A 360 13.96 33.48 1.47
C SER A 360 13.68 34.13 0.11
N ASN A 361 14.46 33.75 -0.92
CA ASN A 361 14.34 34.30 -2.26
C ASN A 361 13.50 33.47 -3.24
N LEU A 362 13.10 32.25 -2.87
CA LEU A 362 12.30 31.37 -3.71
C LEU A 362 10.95 32.00 -4.06
N THR A 363 10.48 31.74 -5.27
CA THR A 363 9.18 32.18 -5.77
C THR A 363 8.04 31.68 -4.88
N ALA A 364 8.04 30.41 -4.50
CA ALA A 364 7.06 29.84 -3.56
C ALA A 364 7.03 30.57 -2.20
N VAL A 365 8.19 30.93 -1.64
CA VAL A 365 8.27 31.60 -0.33
C VAL A 365 7.73 33.03 -0.41
N LYS A 366 8.17 33.80 -1.41
CA LYS A 366 7.70 35.19 -1.64
C LYS A 366 6.20 35.28 -1.92
N SER A 367 5.65 34.27 -2.59
CA SER A 367 4.23 34.20 -2.95
C SER A 367 3.36 33.58 -1.85
N GLY A 368 3.96 33.09 -0.75
CA GLY A 368 3.23 32.41 0.31
C GLY A 368 2.69 31.03 -0.09
N HIS A 369 3.22 30.42 -1.15
CA HIS A 369 2.82 29.11 -1.67
C HIS A 369 3.62 27.96 -1.04
N VAL A 370 3.77 28.01 0.28
CA VAL A 370 4.40 26.95 1.07
C VAL A 370 3.33 26.34 1.97
N TYR A 371 3.17 25.02 1.88
CA TYR A 371 2.14 24.29 2.59
C TYR A 371 2.77 23.12 3.33
N ILE A 372 2.23 22.82 4.52
CA ILE A 372 2.54 21.58 5.24
C ILE A 372 1.26 20.74 5.24
N ILE A 373 1.38 19.50 4.80
CA ILE A 373 0.31 18.50 4.83
C ILE A 373 0.70 17.38 5.79
N SER A 374 -0.28 16.82 6.49
CA SER A 374 -0.11 15.61 7.29
C SER A 374 -0.45 14.41 6.42
N GLY A 375 0.45 13.43 6.37
CA GLY A 375 0.16 12.09 5.89
C GLY A 375 0.01 11.17 7.10
N ASN A 376 -1.14 10.53 7.23
CA ASN A 376 -1.26 9.32 8.02
C ASN A 376 -1.28 8.14 7.05
#